data_AF-G5BZ20-F1
#
_entry.id   AF-G5BZ20-F1
#
_cell.length_a   1.000
_cell.length_b   1.000
_cell.length_c   1.000
_cell.angle_alpha   90.00
_cell.angle_beta   90.00
_cell.angle_gamma   90.00
#
_symmetry.space_group_name_H-M   'P 1'
#
loop_
_entity.id
_entity.type
_entity.pdbx_description
1 polymer ?
#
loop_
_entity_poly.entity_id
_entity_poly.type
_entity_poly.pdbx_seq_one_letter_code
_entity_poly.pdbx_strand_id
1 'polypeptide(L)'
;MIEVLITTDSQKLLHQLNTLLEQEASCRAKVCSLRLIESAYDNGLRMTARLRDFEVKDLHLTQFFGFDTETFFLAVNLLNRFLSKMQVQPKHLGCIGLSCFYLAVKSIEEERNVPLATDLI
;
A
#
# COMPACT_ATOMS: atom_id res chain seq x y z
N MET A 1 -8.02 5.36 -42.39
CA MET A 1 -6.75 5.50 -41.63
C MET A 1 -6.99 5.86 -40.16
N ILE A 2 -7.95 6.74 -39.85
CA ILE A 2 -8.32 7.12 -38.48
C ILE A 2 -8.97 5.95 -37.69
N GLU A 3 -9.86 5.16 -38.30
CA GLU A 3 -10.48 4.00 -37.64
C GLU A 3 -9.48 2.91 -37.23
N VAL A 4 -8.46 2.66 -38.06
CA VAL A 4 -7.41 1.65 -37.77
C VAL A 4 -6.54 2.07 -36.57
N LEU A 5 -6.30 3.38 -36.42
CA LEU A 5 -5.58 3.93 -35.28
C LEU A 5 -6.39 3.75 -33.98
N ILE A 6 -7.70 4.04 -34.03
CA ILE A 6 -8.62 3.86 -32.90
C ILE A 6 -8.73 2.38 -32.50
N THR A 7 -8.76 1.44 -33.46
CA THR A 7 -8.75 -0.01 -33.16
C THR A 7 -7.43 -0.47 -32.54
N THR A 8 -6.31 0.15 -32.90
CA THR A 8 -4.99 -0.22 -32.36
C THR A 8 -4.83 0.28 -30.92
N ASP A 9 -5.29 1.49 -30.62
CA ASP A 9 -5.21 2.07 -29.27
C ASP A 9 -6.16 1.37 -28.29
N SER A 10 -7.37 1.02 -28.75
CA SER A 10 -8.31 0.22 -27.95
C SER A 10 -7.78 -1.19 -27.66
N GLN A 11 -7.07 -1.82 -28.60
CA GLN A 11 -6.40 -3.11 -28.37
C GLN A 11 -5.25 -3.00 -27.35
N LYS A 12 -4.45 -1.93 -27.41
CA LYS A 12 -3.39 -1.67 -26.41
C LYS A 12 -3.97 -1.48 -25.02
N LEU A 13 -5.02 -0.66 -24.89
CA LEU A 13 -5.71 -0.44 -23.62
C LEU A 13 -6.31 -1.73 -23.07
N LEU A 14 -6.92 -2.56 -23.92
CA LEU A 14 -7.44 -3.87 -23.52
C LEU A 14 -6.34 -4.79 -22.99
N HIS A 15 -5.19 -4.82 -23.67
CA HIS A 15 -4.04 -5.59 -23.20
C HIS A 15 -3.53 -5.08 -21.86
N GLN A 16 -3.34 -3.75 -21.71
CA GLN A 16 -2.91 -3.14 -20.45
C GLN A 16 -3.89 -3.45 -19.31
N LEU A 17 -5.20 -3.36 -19.58
CA LEU A 17 -6.24 -3.68 -18.61
C LEU A 17 -6.14 -5.14 -18.14
N ASN A 18 -6.00 -6.09 -19.06
CA ASN A 18 -5.84 -7.50 -18.71
C ASN A 18 -4.57 -7.75 -17.89
N THR A 19 -3.45 -7.11 -18.24
CA THR A 19 -2.21 -7.22 -17.46
C THR A 19 -2.38 -6.68 -16.04
N LEU A 20 -2.99 -5.51 -15.87
CA LEU A 20 -3.24 -4.92 -14.55
C LEU A 20 -4.21 -5.77 -13.72
N LEU A 21 -5.22 -6.37 -14.36
CA LEU A 21 -6.21 -7.22 -13.69
C LEU A 21 -5.60 -8.54 -13.18
N GLU A 22 -4.68 -9.14 -13.95
CA GLU A 22 -3.91 -10.30 -13.48
C GLU A 22 -2.99 -9.93 -12.30
N GLN A 23 -2.36 -8.76 -12.34
CA GLN A 23 -1.52 -8.26 -11.26
C GLN A 23 -2.32 -7.96 -9.98
N GLU A 24 -3.54 -7.45 -10.10
CA GLU A 24 -4.42 -7.14 -8.96
C GLU A 24 -4.64 -8.38 -8.06
N ALA A 25 -4.85 -9.55 -8.66
CA ALA A 25 -5.05 -10.81 -7.94
C ALA A 25 -3.84 -11.19 -7.05
N SER A 26 -2.63 -10.85 -7.47
CA SER A 26 -1.39 -11.11 -6.73
C SER A 26 -1.10 -10.07 -5.64
N CYS A 27 -1.66 -8.87 -5.81
CA CYS A 27 -1.45 -7.72 -4.93
C CYS A 27 -2.53 -7.59 -3.86
N ARG A 28 -3.71 -8.21 -4.03
CA ARG A 28 -4.81 -8.13 -3.08
C ARG A 28 -4.40 -8.72 -1.71
N ALA A 29 -4.55 -7.92 -0.64
CA ALA A 29 -4.46 -8.44 0.72
C ALA A 29 -5.52 -9.53 0.91
N LYS A 30 -5.15 -10.69 1.49
CA LYS A 30 -6.10 -11.77 1.75
C LYS A 30 -7.10 -11.29 2.80
N VAL A 31 -8.29 -10.87 2.33
CA VAL A 31 -9.39 -10.28 3.12
C VAL A 31 -9.71 -11.09 4.38
N CYS A 32 -9.58 -12.41 4.33
CA CYS A 32 -9.86 -13.29 5.48
C CYS A 32 -8.93 -13.09 6.68
N SER A 33 -7.66 -12.68 6.49
CA SER A 33 -6.72 -12.49 7.60
C SER A 33 -6.92 -11.17 8.34
N LEU A 34 -7.49 -10.15 7.68
CA LEU A 34 -7.80 -8.86 8.30
C LEU A 34 -9.04 -8.93 9.21
N ARG A 35 -9.94 -9.91 9.01
CA ARG A 35 -11.10 -10.15 9.88
C ARG A 35 -10.72 -10.52 11.33
N LEU A 36 -9.54 -11.10 11.54
CA LEU A 36 -9.01 -11.36 12.89
C LEU A 36 -8.61 -10.05 13.60
N ILE A 37 -8.20 -9.05 12.84
CA ILE A 37 -7.87 -7.70 13.33
C ILE A 37 -9.16 -6.89 13.58
N GLU A 38 -10.21 -7.10 12.77
CA GLU A 38 -11.53 -6.48 12.97
C GLU A 38 -12.28 -7.02 14.19
N SER A 39 -12.06 -8.29 14.55
CA SER A 39 -12.75 -8.95 15.68
C SER A 39 -11.99 -8.87 17.01
N ALA A 40 -10.75 -8.35 17.01
CA ALA A 40 -9.96 -8.20 18.22
C ALA A 40 -10.47 -7.05 19.10
N TYR A 41 -10.72 -7.35 20.37
CA TYR A 41 -11.03 -6.34 21.38
C TYR A 41 -9.80 -5.51 21.75
N ASP A 42 -10.01 -4.22 21.98
CA ASP A 42 -8.97 -3.24 22.31
C ASP A 42 -8.51 -3.41 23.77
N ASN A 43 -7.60 -4.37 23.97
CA ASN A 43 -6.96 -4.63 25.26
C ASN A 43 -5.48 -4.20 25.27
N GLY A 44 -5.04 -3.45 24.26
CA GLY A 44 -3.66 -3.00 24.09
C GLY A 44 -2.63 -4.09 23.74
N LEU A 45 -3.01 -5.38 23.75
CA LEU A 45 -2.09 -6.50 23.55
C LEU A 45 -2.13 -7.08 22.13
N ARG A 46 -3.17 -6.78 21.35
CA ARG A 46 -3.37 -7.34 20.00
C ARG A 46 -3.68 -6.26 18.98
N MET A 47 -3.31 -6.54 17.74
CA MET A 47 -3.58 -5.69 16.58
C MET A 47 -5.09 -5.58 16.35
N THR A 48 -5.63 -4.36 16.27
CA THR A 48 -7.06 -4.08 16.00
C THR A 48 -7.24 -3.26 14.73
N ALA A 49 -8.45 -3.28 14.15
CA ALA A 49 -8.74 -2.52 12.93
C ALA A 49 -8.54 -1.02 13.15
N ARG A 50 -8.88 -0.51 14.34
CA ARG A 50 -8.70 0.89 14.73
C ARG A 50 -7.25 1.33 14.72
N LEU A 51 -6.35 0.49 15.24
CA LEU A 51 -4.92 0.79 15.26
C LEU A 51 -4.34 0.78 13.83
N ARG A 52 -4.79 -0.14 12.97
CA ARG A 52 -4.44 -0.14 11.53
C ARG A 52 -4.97 1.12 10.84
N ASP A 53 -6.20 1.55 11.11
CA ASP A 53 -6.76 2.80 10.57
C ASP A 53 -5.98 4.04 11.04
N PHE A 54 -5.52 4.05 12.29
CA PHE A 54 -4.66 5.11 12.80
C PHE A 54 -3.34 5.18 12.04
N GLU A 55 -2.67 4.04 11.82
CA GLU A 55 -1.44 3.97 11.05
C GLU A 55 -1.63 4.40 9.59
N VAL A 56 -2.73 4.01 8.95
CA VAL A 56 -3.04 4.45 7.58
C VAL A 56 -3.25 5.97 7.50
N LYS A 57 -3.82 6.58 8.54
CA LYS A 57 -3.91 8.05 8.64
C LYS A 57 -2.54 8.68 8.83
N ASP A 58 -1.67 8.07 9.63
CA ASP A 58 -0.30 8.56 9.85
C ASP A 58 0.52 8.52 8.53
N LEU A 59 0.40 7.43 7.77
CA LEU A 59 0.96 7.30 6.42
C LEU A 59 0.41 8.34 5.42
N HIS A 60 -0.80 8.82 5.64
CA HIS A 60 -1.34 9.92 4.84
C HIS A 60 -0.70 11.25 5.23
N LEU A 61 -0.36 11.43 6.52
CA LEU A 61 0.41 12.59 6.97
C LEU A 61 1.85 12.57 6.47
N THR A 62 2.42 11.40 6.15
CA THR A 62 3.73 11.34 5.47
C THR A 62 3.62 11.65 3.97
N GLN A 63 2.44 11.67 3.35
CA GLN A 63 2.28 12.15 1.98
C GLN A 63 2.52 13.67 1.84
N PHE A 64 2.56 14.43 2.95
CA PHE A 64 2.88 15.87 2.94
C PHE A 64 4.29 16.17 2.39
N PHE A 65 5.14 15.15 2.19
CA PHE A 65 6.40 15.25 1.46
C PHE A 65 6.24 15.43 -0.06
N GLY A 66 5.02 15.44 -0.60
CA GLY A 66 4.74 15.74 -2.01
C GLY A 66 4.87 14.54 -2.96
N PHE A 67 4.83 13.31 -2.43
CA PHE A 67 4.88 12.08 -3.21
C PHE A 67 3.55 11.77 -3.92
N ASP A 68 3.62 10.94 -4.97
CA ASP A 68 2.44 10.54 -5.72
C ASP A 68 1.45 9.77 -4.82
N THR A 69 0.16 9.93 -5.10
CA THR A 69 -0.89 9.12 -4.49
C THR A 69 -0.68 7.62 -4.65
N GLU A 70 -0.07 7.17 -5.76
CA GLU A 70 0.28 5.76 -6.00
C GLU A 70 1.25 5.24 -4.93
N THR A 71 2.19 6.06 -4.47
CA THR A 71 3.13 5.75 -3.38
C THR A 71 2.38 5.47 -2.07
N PHE A 72 1.39 6.29 -1.74
CA PHE A 72 0.53 6.05 -0.58
C PHE A 72 -0.27 4.75 -0.71
N PHE A 73 -0.89 4.50 -1.87
CA PHE A 73 -1.66 3.28 -2.09
C PHE A 73 -0.78 2.02 -2.00
N LEU A 74 0.44 2.07 -2.55
CA LEU A 74 1.40 0.98 -2.44
C LEU A 74 1.83 0.74 -1.00
N ALA A 75 2.09 1.78 -0.21
CA ALA A 75 2.45 1.67 1.21
C ALA A 75 1.33 0.98 2.02
N VAL A 76 0.07 1.42 1.84
CA VAL A 76 -1.09 0.81 2.49
C VAL A 76 -1.28 -0.64 2.05
N ASN A 77 -1.07 -0.94 0.76
CA ASN A 77 -1.15 -2.30 0.25
C ASN A 77 -0.08 -3.22 0.88
N LEU A 78 1.16 -2.74 1.01
CA LEU A 78 2.23 -3.47 1.68
C LEU A 78 1.91 -3.71 3.16
N LEU A 79 1.41 -2.71 3.87
CA LEU A 79 1.01 -2.81 5.28
C LEU A 79 -0.09 -3.87 5.46
N ASN A 80 -1.15 -3.81 4.66
CA ASN A 80 -2.26 -4.77 4.73
C ASN A 80 -1.81 -6.20 4.42
N ARG A 81 -0.92 -6.38 3.43
CA ARG A 81 -0.35 -7.69 3.10
C ARG A 81 0.54 -8.21 4.22
N PHE A 82 1.34 -7.36 4.85
CA PHE A 82 2.17 -7.74 6.00
C PHE A 82 1.31 -8.20 7.18
N LEU A 83 0.33 -7.40 7.58
CA LEU A 83 -0.60 -7.73 8.68
C LEU A 83 -1.47 -8.95 8.37
N SER A 84 -1.73 -9.25 7.09
CA SER A 84 -2.46 -10.46 6.68
C SER A 84 -1.68 -11.76 6.91
N LYS A 85 -0.35 -11.69 7.05
CA LYS A 85 0.55 -12.85 7.21
C LYS A 85 1.22 -12.90 8.58
N MET A 86 1.40 -11.77 9.25
CA MET A 86 2.14 -11.66 10.49
C MET A 86 1.23 -11.23 11.65
N GLN A 87 1.35 -11.91 12.80
CA GLN A 87 0.76 -11.43 14.05
C GLN A 87 1.73 -10.44 14.71
N VAL A 88 1.33 -9.17 14.76
CA VAL A 88 2.17 -8.05 15.20
C VAL A 88 1.59 -7.46 16.49
N GLN A 89 2.46 -7.04 17.40
CA GLN A 89 2.05 -6.23 18.55
C GLN A 89 1.93 -4.76 18.16
N PRO A 90 0.92 -4.01 18.66
CA PRO A 90 0.71 -2.60 18.33
C PRO A 90 1.95 -1.71 18.44
N LYS A 91 2.84 -1.98 19.40
CA LYS A 91 4.10 -1.24 19.62
C LYS A 91 5.06 -1.21 18.43
N HIS A 92 4.92 -2.14 17.48
CA HIS A 92 5.76 -2.21 16.29
C HIS A 92 5.11 -1.57 15.06
N LEU A 93 3.84 -1.16 15.16
CA LEU A 93 3.05 -0.75 14.02
C LEU A 93 3.63 0.47 13.29
N GLY A 94 4.04 1.50 14.03
CA GLY A 94 4.65 2.70 13.46
C GLY A 94 5.94 2.40 12.67
N CYS A 95 6.82 1.56 13.22
CA CYS A 95 8.04 1.14 12.52
C CYS A 95 7.73 0.33 11.25
N ILE A 96 6.69 -0.50 11.28
CA ILE A 96 6.25 -1.29 10.13
C ILE A 96 5.62 -0.37 9.06
N GLY A 97 4.76 0.55 9.45
CA GLY A 97 4.15 1.53 8.55
C GLY A 97 5.21 2.37 7.85
N LEU A 98 6.15 2.93 8.61
CA LEU A 98 7.28 3.70 8.05
C LEU A 98 8.13 2.88 7.08
N SER A 99 8.39 1.61 7.40
CA SER A 99 9.11 0.70 6.51
C SER A 99 8.34 0.43 5.21
N CYS A 100 7.02 0.20 5.30
CA CYS A 100 6.15 0.04 4.14
C CYS A 100 6.11 1.30 3.28
N PHE A 101 6.08 2.48 3.89
CA PHE A 101 6.17 3.77 3.21
C PHE A 101 7.50 3.94 2.47
N TYR A 102 8.61 3.71 3.16
CA TYR A 102 9.94 3.82 2.57
C TYR A 102 10.11 2.88 1.38
N LEU A 103 9.62 1.63 1.48
CA LEU A 103 9.63 0.69 0.36
C LEU A 103 8.77 1.16 -0.81
N ALA A 104 7.61 1.78 -0.54
CA ALA A 104 6.75 2.31 -1.58
C ALA A 104 7.40 3.50 -2.31
N VAL A 105 7.96 4.45 -1.56
CA VAL A 105 8.71 5.59 -2.10
C VAL A 105 9.85 5.10 -2.98
N LYS A 106 10.65 4.14 -2.50
CA LYS A 106 11.75 3.56 -3.29
C LYS A 106 11.29 2.83 -4.56
N SER A 107 10.03 2.38 -4.61
CA SER A 107 9.50 1.60 -5.75
C SER A 107 8.90 2.48 -6.84
N ILE A 108 8.31 3.61 -6.47
CA ILE A 108 7.53 4.48 -7.39
C ILE A 108 8.25 5.79 -7.67
N GLU A 109 8.85 6.40 -6.65
CA GLU A 109 9.46 7.72 -6.78
C GLU A 109 10.86 7.61 -7.40
N GLU A 110 11.27 8.65 -8.13
CA GLU A 110 12.63 8.73 -8.66
C GLU A 110 13.68 8.68 -7.54
N GLU A 111 14.84 8.06 -7.79
CA GLU A 111 15.90 7.87 -6.76
C GLU A 111 16.33 9.17 -6.05
N ARG A 112 16.16 10.33 -6.70
CA ARG A 112 16.48 11.65 -6.14
C ARG A 112 15.47 12.16 -5.11
N ASN A 113 14.25 11.65 -5.14
CA ASN A 113 13.17 12.02 -4.25
C ASN A 113 13.04 11.06 -3.06
N VAL A 114 13.81 9.96 -3.04
CA VAL A 114 13.81 9.01 -1.93
C VAL A 114 14.50 9.67 -0.72
N PRO A 115 13.75 9.98 0.36
CA PRO A 115 14.33 10.58 1.55
C PRO A 115 15.24 9.56 2.25
N LEU A 116 16.23 10.04 3.00
CA LEU A 116 17.02 9.13 3.83
C LEU A 116 16.13 8.55 4.92
N ALA A 117 16.44 7.33 5.37
CA ALA A 117 15.71 6.72 6.48
C ALA A 117 15.75 7.58 7.75
N THR A 118 16.76 8.44 7.91
CA THR A 118 16.87 9.42 9.00
C THR A 118 15.91 10.59 8.88
N ASP A 119 15.45 10.93 7.68
CA ASP A 119 14.54 12.07 7.44
C ASP A 119 13.07 11.69 7.70
N LEU A 120 12.85 10.40 7.96
CA LEU A 120 11.56 9.76 8.19
C LEU A 120 11.29 9.45 9.67
N ILE A 121 12.26 9.70 10.57
CA ILE A 121 12.23 9.34 12.00
C ILE A 121 12.18 10.60 12.88
#